data_AF-A0A9X1T438-F1
#
_entry.id   AF-A0A9X1T438-F1
#
_cell.length_a   1.000
_cell.length_b   1.000
_cell.length_c   1.000
_cell.angle_alpha   90.00
_cell.angle_beta   90.00
_cell.angle_gamma   90.00
#
_symmetry.space_group_name_H-M   'P 1'
#
loop_
_entity.id
_entity.type
_entity.pdbx_description
1 polymer ?
#
loop_
_entity_poly.entity_id
_entity_poly.type
_entity_poly.pdbx_seq_one_letter_code
_entity_poly.pdbx_strand_id
1 'polypeptide(L)' 'MRTTVTLDDELLRRAVALTGNTERTALLREALTALIERESGRKLAALGGTEPDFEAPPRRRLD' A
#
# COMPACT_ATOMS: atom_id res chain seq x y z
N MET A 1 -12.83 -2.63 -14.54
CA MET A 1 -13.82 -3.61 -14.03
C MET A 1 -14.84 -2.86 -13.18
N ARG A 2 -16.12 -3.22 -13.25
CA ARG A 2 -17.17 -2.67 -12.39
C ARG A 2 -17.65 -3.77 -11.44
N THR A 3 -17.66 -3.48 -10.15
CA THR A 3 -18.01 -4.44 -9.09
C THR A 3 -18.84 -3.73 -8.04
N THR A 4 -19.81 -4.44 -7.46
CA THR A 4 -20.61 -3.97 -6.33
C THR A 4 -20.04 -4.58 -5.06
N VAL A 5 -19.76 -3.76 -4.06
CA VAL A 5 -19.23 -4.20 -2.76
C VAL A 5 -20.09 -3.63 -1.64
N THR A 6 -20.37 -4.44 -0.62
CA THR A 6 -21.02 -4.00 0.61
C THR A 6 -19.93 -3.55 1.58
N LEU A 7 -20.08 -2.37 2.16
CA LEU A 7 -19.12 -1.79 3.11
C LEU A 7 -19.81 -1.54 4.45
N ASP A 8 -19.05 -1.65 5.53
CA ASP A 8 -19.48 -1.24 6.85
C ASP A 8 -19.53 0.30 6.92
N ASP A 9 -20.70 0.85 7.29
CA ASP A 9 -20.93 2.29 7.31
C ASP A 9 -20.11 3.00 8.39
N GLU A 10 -19.84 2.36 9.52
CA GLU A 10 -19.02 2.95 10.58
C GLU A 10 -17.56 3.03 10.14
N LEU A 11 -17.05 1.96 9.53
CA LEU A 11 -15.70 1.96 8.98
C LEU A 11 -15.54 3.03 7.89
N LEU A 12 -16.54 3.18 7.02
CA LEU A 12 -16.54 4.21 5.98
C LEU A 12 -16.57 5.62 6.58
N ARG A 13 -17.43 5.88 7.57
CA ARG A 13 -17.49 7.18 8.27
C ARG A 13 -16.15 7.53 8.91
N ARG A 14 -15.52 6.55 9.57
CA ARG A 14 -14.20 6.75 10.18
C ARG A 14 -13.12 7.04 9.14
N ALA A 15 -13.13 6.35 8.01
CA ALA A 15 -12.19 6.61 6.91
C ALA A 15 -12.37 8.03 6.37
N VAL A 16 -13.60 8.45 6.08
CA VAL A 16 -13.92 9.82 5.63
C VAL A 16 -13.45 10.87 6.65
N ALA A 17 -13.70 10.63 7.94
CA ALA A 17 -13.30 11.56 9.01
C ALA A 17 -11.78 11.70 9.13
N LEU A 18 -11.02 10.63 8.85
CA LEU A 18 -9.56 10.63 8.94
C LEU A 18 -8.87 11.16 7.68
N THR A 19 -9.39 10.85 6.50
CA THR A 19 -8.75 11.20 5.22
C THR A 19 -9.33 12.47 4.60
N GLY A 20 -10.53 12.91 5.03
CA GLY A 20 -11.28 14.00 4.40
C GLY A 20 -11.88 13.64 3.03
N ASN A 21 -11.67 12.41 2.55
CA ASN A 21 -12.12 11.98 1.24
C ASN A 21 -13.52 11.36 1.32
N THR A 22 -14.50 11.97 0.67
CA THR A 22 -15.89 11.50 0.65
C THR A 22 -16.21 10.58 -0.53
N GLU A 23 -15.29 10.46 -1.50
CA GLU A 23 -15.50 9.63 -2.69
C GLU A 23 -15.21 8.16 -2.38
N ARG A 24 -16.25 7.34 -2.35
CA ARG A 24 -16.15 5.90 -2.00
C ARG A 24 -15.15 5.13 -2.87
N THR A 25 -15.10 5.42 -4.17
CA THR A 25 -14.17 4.76 -5.11
C THR A 25 -12.72 5.14 -4.81
N ALA A 26 -12.46 6.40 -4.48
CA ALA A 26 -11.14 6.87 -4.11
C ALA A 26 -10.68 6.24 -2.78
N LEU A 27 -11.56 6.20 -1.78
CA LEU A 27 -11.29 5.52 -0.51
C LEU A 27 -10.98 4.03 -0.70
N LEU A 28 -11.74 3.32 -1.54
CA LEU A 28 -11.49 1.91 -1.84
C LEU A 28 -10.14 1.70 -2.53
N ARG A 29 -9.78 2.57 -3.48
CA ARG A 29 -8.47 2.53 -4.14
C ARG A 29 -7.35 2.74 -3.14
N GLU A 30 -7.47 3.76 -2.29
CA GLU A 30 -6.49 4.09 -1.26
C GLU A 30 -6.33 2.94 -0.26
N ALA A 31 -7.43 2.32 0.18
CA ALA A 31 -7.40 1.17 1.08
C ALA A 31 -6.65 -0.03 0.47
N LEU A 32 -6.86 -0.31 -0.82
CA LEU A 32 -6.14 -1.37 -1.53
C LEU A 32 -4.65 -1.04 -1.70
N THR A 33 -4.32 0.20 -2.06
CA THR A 33 -2.92 0.65 -2.16
C THR A 33 -2.22 0.52 -0.82
N ALA A 34 -2.82 1.02 0.26
CA ALA A 34 -2.25 0.92 1.61
C ALA A 34 -2.05 -0.53 2.07
N LEU A 35 -2.98 -1.43 1.72
CA LEU A 35 -2.83 -2.86 1.98
C LEU A 35 -1.63 -3.45 1.23
N ILE A 36 -1.50 -3.14 -0.06
CA ILE A 36 -0.39 -3.61 -0.90
C ILE A 36 0.95 -3.11 -0.34
N GLU A 37 1.04 -1.83 0.01
CA GLU A 37 2.25 -1.23 0.60
C GLU A 37 2.63 -1.94 1.90
N ARG A 38 1.66 -2.16 2.80
CA ARG A 38 1.88 -2.85 4.08
C ARG A 38 2.41 -4.26 3.89
N GLU A 39 1.79 -5.06 3.02
CA GLU A 39 2.24 -6.44 2.79
C GLU A 39 3.55 -6.48 2.00
N SER A 40 3.80 -5.52 1.12
CA SER A 40 5.09 -5.41 0.41
C SER A 40 6.22 -5.09 1.38
N GLY A 41 6.02 -4.16 2.31
CA GLY A 41 6.98 -3.87 3.38
C GLY A 41 7.28 -5.08 4.25
N ARG A 42 6.25 -5.86 4.63
CA ARG A 42 6.45 -7.13 5.36
C ARG A 42 7.28 -8.14 4.58
N LYS A 43 7.02 -8.30 3.28
CA LYS A 43 7.79 -9.19 2.41
C LYS A 43 9.25 -8.74 2.29
N LEU A 44 9.49 -7.45 2.05
CA LEU A 44 10.83 -6.88 1.97
C LEU A 44 11.61 -7.06 3.28
N ALA A 45 10.97 -6.83 4.43
CA ALA A 45 11.59 -7.05 5.74
C ALA A 45 11.99 -8.51 5.93
N ALA A 46 11.19 -9.47 5.44
CA ALA A 46 11.50 -10.90 5.50
C ALA A 46 12.67 -11.32 4.59
N LEU A 47 13.00 -10.53 3.56
CA LEU A 47 14.19 -10.73 2.72
C LEU A 47 15.48 -10.16 3.36
N GLY A 48 15.38 -9.45 4.48
CA GLY A 48 16.55 -8.92 5.17
C GLY A 48 17.53 -10.03 5.54
N GLY A 49 18.76 -9.95 5.04
CA GLY A 49 19.82 -10.91 5.34
C GLY A 49 19.72 -12.26 4.62
N THR A 50 18.79 -12.44 3.67
CA THR A 50 18.72 -13.67 2.86
C THR A 50 19.83 -13.78 1.83
N GLU A 51 20.50 -12.67 1.50
CA GLU A 51 21.67 -12.62 0.62
C GLU A 51 22.85 -11.92 1.33
N PRO A 52 23.57 -12.61 2.24
CA PRO A 52 24.64 -12.00 3.04
C PRO A 52 25.87 -11.60 2.21
N ASP A 53 26.10 -12.27 1.08
CA ASP A 53 27.23 -12.03 0.17
C ASP A 53 26.85 -11.14 -1.02
N PHE A 54 25.69 -10.46 -0.97
CA PHE A 54 25.24 -9.60 -2.06
C PHE A 54 26.15 -8.37 -2.22
N GLU A 55 26.80 -8.26 -3.37
CA GLU A 55 27.56 -7.07 -3.76
C GLU A 55 26.66 -6.07 -4.49
N ALA A 56 26.45 -4.89 -3.89
CA ALA A 56 25.63 -3.85 -4.49
C ALA A 56 26.22 -3.35 -5.82
N PRO A 57 25.42 -3.23 -6.90
CA PRO A 57 25.93 -2.73 -8.17
C PRO A 57 26.37 -1.26 -8.07
N PRO A 58 27.32 -0.80 -8.91
CA PRO A 58 27.75 0.59 -8.92
C PRO A 58 26.57 1.56 -9.10
N ARG A 59 26.55 2.64 -8.31
CA ARG A 59 25.49 3.65 -8.40
C ARG A 59 25.60 4.40 -9.74
N ARG A 60 24.58 4.33 -10.58
CA ARG A 60 24.50 5.12 -11.82
C ARG A 60 24.33 6.60 -11.45
N ARG A 61 25.35 7.42 -11.73
CA ARG A 61 25.24 8.89 -11.73
C ARG A 61 24.80 9.30 -13.13
N LEU A 62 23.71 10.07 -13.22
CA LEU A 62 23.37 10.78 -14.45
C LEU A 62 24.34 11.96 -14.55
N ASP A 63 25.04 12.05 -15.68
CA ASP A 63 25.85 13.22 -16.05
C ASP A 63 24.95 14.42 -16.43
#